data_AF-A0AAN1QMX8-F1
#
_entry.id   AF-A0AAN1QMX8-F1
#
_cell.length_a   1.000
_cell.length_b   1.000
_cell.length_c   1.000
_cell.angle_alpha   90.00
_cell.angle_beta   90.00
_cell.angle_gamma   90.00
#
_symmetry.space_group_name_H-M   'P 1'
#
loop_
_entity.id
_entity.type
_entity.pdbx_description
1 polymer ?
#
loop_
_entity_poly.entity_id
_entity_poly.type
_entity_poly.pdbx_seq_one_letter_code
_entity_poly.pdbx_strand_id
1 'polypeptide(L)'
;MQPDPWNSLPRQSRLSSQAGLKKVLFRSSKVDEILNDQFQPTKADGTLPGTLTDQRGNVVRYEIRMNKVLFDYVVANKLYQSEKQSSFPEISAPVGSILVKAAWREVSPEEQGRFYTALADVQNLEGDRYQEKLMGLVGFHVMTKTASAPQWIWSTYEQIDNVEGLHPSFFNPDCPSCLQNQQTQPQVPNQITRETPIPAVDPDCSQKSAAVDNIVALNQVIQKGLGDSVWRHYQLINTQWPVPSRQPSSPSTVFTVLPTVLANTTMESYIQKSSSCMGCHAIARSSNAQQYRSADFSFTFADARPVLKNTQIIPPPRSPKTNWARDNWNSILRGYQIANKTYETLPQYVPQAKLHCASCHLSVGADPKASSWFGMIKKYQYPETDDLQKRINSCFEHSLNGLPLPLERDNPESQALITYMQWLDQEAERFKITLPKTAYPNIQKLNGDSKLGQAIFEQKCAFCHGLNGEGRYGSNTYYRPALWGNQSFNRLAGLAQTETLAKFLKSNMPYQFGGNLTDQEAWDLASFIDRQPRPQGPYQKP
;
A
#
# COMPACT_ATOMS: atom_id res chain seq x y z
N MET A 1 -5.25 20.33 15.50
CA MET A 1 -4.43 20.92 16.59
C MET A 1 -3.11 21.36 15.98
N GLN A 2 -2.57 22.52 16.39
CA GLN A 2 -1.25 22.97 15.92
C GLN A 2 -0.16 22.05 16.50
N PRO A 3 0.87 21.67 15.73
CA PRO A 3 2.03 20.96 16.27
C PRO A 3 2.68 21.75 17.39
N ASP A 4 3.23 21.04 18.37
CA ASP A 4 4.03 21.68 19.40
C ASP A 4 5.31 22.30 18.82
N PRO A 5 5.94 23.28 19.52
CA PRO A 5 7.18 23.90 19.04
C PRO A 5 8.28 22.87 18.73
N TRP A 6 9.21 23.23 17.84
CA TRP A 6 10.35 22.38 17.53
C TRP A 6 11.07 21.89 18.81
N ASN A 7 11.36 20.59 18.88
CA ASN A 7 11.97 19.90 20.03
C ASN A 7 11.18 19.92 21.36
N SER A 8 9.90 20.30 21.37
CA SER A 8 9.07 20.13 22.56
C SER A 8 8.74 18.65 22.83
N LEU A 9 8.53 18.32 24.10
CA LEU A 9 7.96 17.04 24.52
C LEU A 9 6.54 16.84 23.94
N PRO A 10 6.18 15.64 23.45
CA PRO A 10 4.81 15.36 23.01
C PRO A 10 3.81 15.59 24.14
N ARG A 11 2.74 16.36 23.89
CA ARG A 11 1.60 16.44 24.81
C ARG A 11 0.79 15.13 24.81
N GLN A 12 1.29 14.10 25.49
CA GLN A 12 0.52 12.88 25.75
C GLN A 12 0.30 12.72 27.25
N SER A 13 -0.98 12.73 27.65
CA SER A 13 -1.43 12.64 29.05
C SER A 13 -1.19 11.28 29.72
N ARG A 14 -0.59 10.31 29.01
CA ARG A 14 -0.43 8.91 29.45
C ARG A 14 1.03 8.42 29.45
N LEU A 15 2.00 9.32 29.35
CA LEU A 15 3.43 8.95 29.40
C LEU A 15 3.85 8.59 30.83
N SER A 16 4.75 7.61 30.95
CA SER A 16 5.05 6.95 32.22
C SER A 16 5.89 7.80 33.20
N SER A 17 6.46 8.92 32.76
CA SER A 17 7.18 9.87 33.62
C SER A 17 7.39 11.24 32.97
N GLN A 18 7.50 12.31 33.78
CA GLN A 18 7.76 13.70 33.33
C GLN A 18 9.26 14.08 33.25
N ALA A 19 10.18 13.14 33.44
CA ALA A 19 11.61 13.43 33.52
C ALA A 19 12.33 13.16 32.19
N GLY A 20 12.64 14.22 31.44
CA GLY A 20 13.53 14.20 30.27
C GLY A 20 12.86 13.91 28.93
N LEU A 21 13.53 14.32 27.83
CA LEU A 21 13.11 14.09 26.44
C LEU A 21 13.11 12.60 26.10
N LYS A 22 12.05 11.87 26.46
CA LYS A 22 11.90 10.45 26.15
C LYS A 22 11.27 10.25 24.78
N LYS A 23 11.85 9.36 23.98
CA LYS A 23 11.30 8.96 22.68
C LYS A 23 9.95 8.29 22.92
N VAL A 24 8.95 8.57 22.09
CA VAL A 24 7.64 7.88 22.14
C VAL A 24 7.50 7.02 20.90
N LEU A 25 7.23 5.72 21.11
CA LEU A 25 7.12 4.72 20.05
C LEU A 25 5.76 4.03 20.12
N PHE A 26 4.89 4.37 19.18
CA PHE A 26 3.50 3.86 19.14
C PHE A 26 3.17 3.11 17.84
N ARG A 27 3.99 3.26 16.79
CA ARG A 27 3.77 2.61 15.50
C ARG A 27 4.27 1.17 15.54
N SER A 28 3.41 0.23 15.15
CA SER A 28 3.74 -1.20 15.02
C SER A 28 3.98 -1.60 13.57
N SER A 29 3.74 -0.68 12.62
CA SER A 29 4.08 -0.89 11.21
C SER A 29 4.77 0.31 10.59
N LYS A 30 5.55 0.03 9.54
CA LYS A 30 6.28 1.02 8.76
C LYS A 30 5.37 2.07 8.13
N VAL A 31 4.13 1.75 7.84
CA VAL A 31 3.25 2.55 6.98
C VAL A 31 2.04 3.12 7.72
N ASP A 32 2.05 3.13 9.05
CA ASP A 32 0.91 3.52 9.90
C ASP A 32 0.32 4.92 9.55
N GLU A 33 1.08 5.80 8.90
CA GLU A 33 0.63 7.11 8.40
C GLU A 33 -0.19 7.07 7.08
N ILE A 34 -0.09 5.98 6.32
CA ILE A 34 -0.87 5.71 5.09
C ILE A 34 -1.92 4.63 5.34
N LEU A 35 -1.71 3.81 6.38
CA LEU A 35 -2.45 2.56 6.53
C LEU A 35 -3.91 2.77 6.97
N ASN A 36 -4.81 2.44 6.05
CA ASN A 36 -5.45 1.13 6.18
C ASN A 36 -4.58 0.08 5.46
N ASP A 37 -4.62 -1.17 5.90
CA ASP A 37 -4.38 -2.46 5.20
C ASP A 37 -3.70 -2.61 3.80
N GLN A 38 -2.94 -1.62 3.32
CA GLN A 38 -2.75 -1.41 1.88
C GLN A 38 -1.29 -1.36 1.43
N PHE A 39 -0.37 -1.28 2.38
CA PHE A 39 1.05 -1.06 2.08
C PHE A 39 2.00 -2.10 2.69
N GLN A 40 1.46 -3.03 3.50
CA GLN A 40 2.17 -4.21 4.00
C GLN A 40 1.32 -5.46 3.76
N PRO A 41 1.94 -6.64 3.60
CA PRO A 41 1.23 -7.89 3.44
C PRO A 41 0.50 -8.30 4.73
N THR A 42 -0.65 -8.99 4.59
CA THR A 42 -1.33 -9.71 5.69
C THR A 42 -2.18 -10.85 5.21
N LYS A 43 -2.73 -11.71 6.07
CA LYS A 43 -2.14 -12.54 7.16
C LYS A 43 -2.79 -13.92 6.95
N ALA A 44 -2.23 -14.99 7.52
CA ALA A 44 -3.00 -16.21 7.67
C ALA A 44 -4.12 -16.07 8.72
N ASP A 45 -4.03 -15.18 9.71
CA ASP A 45 -5.08 -15.01 10.77
C ASP A 45 -4.72 -14.03 11.91
N GLY A 46 -4.39 -12.76 11.64
CA GLY A 46 -4.33 -11.84 12.80
C GLY A 46 -4.23 -10.36 12.53
N THR A 47 -4.81 -9.93 11.41
CA THR A 47 -5.10 -8.55 11.00
C THR A 47 -3.94 -7.62 10.63
N LEU A 48 -4.35 -6.60 9.86
CA LEU A 48 -3.59 -5.57 9.16
C LEU A 48 -3.22 -4.40 10.05
N PRO A 49 -2.00 -3.85 9.88
CA PRO A 49 -0.88 -4.27 9.00
C PRO A 49 0.00 -5.42 9.55
N GLY A 50 0.80 -6.07 8.68
CA GLY A 50 1.83 -7.04 9.10
C GLY A 50 2.83 -6.41 10.09
N THR A 51 3.23 -7.19 11.09
CA THR A 51 4.07 -6.80 12.23
C THR A 51 5.36 -7.62 12.25
N LEU A 52 6.51 -6.96 12.34
CA LEU A 52 7.81 -7.62 12.52
C LEU A 52 8.08 -7.86 14.01
N THR A 53 8.48 -9.07 14.38
CA THR A 53 8.91 -9.44 15.73
C THR A 53 10.36 -9.92 15.75
N ASP A 54 11.08 -9.61 16.83
CA ASP A 54 12.42 -10.15 17.09
C ASP A 54 12.38 -11.62 17.52
N GLN A 55 13.54 -12.24 17.71
CA GLN A 55 13.66 -13.64 18.19
C GLN A 55 13.02 -13.89 19.57
N ARG A 56 12.75 -12.86 20.36
CA ARG A 56 12.05 -12.95 21.65
C ARG A 56 10.54 -12.75 21.52
N GLY A 57 10.04 -12.55 20.30
CA GLY A 57 8.63 -12.29 20.01
C GLY A 57 8.20 -10.84 20.27
N ASN A 58 9.13 -9.92 20.55
CA ASN A 58 8.81 -8.52 20.78
C ASN A 58 8.56 -7.81 19.45
N VAL A 59 7.50 -6.99 19.40
CA VAL A 59 7.14 -6.23 18.19
C VAL A 59 8.11 -5.07 17.96
N VAL A 60 8.68 -5.02 16.77
CA VAL A 60 9.49 -3.90 16.28
C VAL A 60 8.62 -2.65 16.16
N ARG A 61 9.14 -1.53 16.64
CA ARG A 61 8.46 -0.23 16.63
C ARG A 61 9.05 0.69 15.58
N TYR A 62 8.20 1.47 14.95
CA TYR A 62 8.60 2.40 13.91
C TYR A 62 8.44 3.85 14.38
N GLU A 63 9.26 4.74 13.84
CA GLU A 63 9.06 6.17 13.99
C GLU A 63 9.36 6.90 12.68
N ILE A 64 8.78 8.10 12.55
CA ILE A 64 9.09 9.03 11.49
C ILE A 64 9.53 10.34 12.12
N ARG A 65 10.65 10.86 11.63
CA ARG A 65 11.21 12.14 12.07
C ARG A 65 11.49 12.99 10.85
N MET A 66 11.34 14.29 11.03
CA MET A 66 11.75 15.29 10.04
C MET A 66 12.73 16.26 10.69
N ASN A 67 13.63 16.85 9.91
CA ASN A 67 14.49 17.91 10.42
C ASN A 67 13.76 19.26 10.53
N LYS A 68 14.42 20.24 11.15
CA LYS A 68 13.84 21.57 11.40
C LYS A 68 13.40 22.27 10.11
N VAL A 69 14.17 22.10 9.03
CA VAL A 69 13.88 22.70 7.72
C VAL A 69 12.51 22.25 7.19
N LEU A 70 12.23 20.95 7.20
CA LEU A 70 10.93 20.43 6.79
C LEU A 70 9.82 20.80 7.80
N PHE A 71 10.12 20.75 9.10
CA PHE A 71 9.17 21.12 10.15
C PHE A 71 8.69 22.57 10.01
N ASP A 72 9.60 23.53 9.84
CA ASP A 72 9.27 24.94 9.70
C ASP A 72 8.38 25.17 8.47
N TYR A 73 8.67 24.48 7.35
CA TYR A 73 7.84 24.51 6.15
C TYR A 73 6.42 23.99 6.40
N VAL A 74 6.28 22.86 7.10
CA VAL A 74 4.97 22.27 7.47
C VAL A 74 4.17 23.23 8.33
N VAL A 75 4.80 23.84 9.35
CA VAL A 75 4.13 24.74 10.30
C VAL A 75 3.74 26.05 9.64
N ALA A 76 4.66 26.69 8.91
CA ALA A 76 4.41 27.96 8.23
C ALA A 76 3.23 27.88 7.25
N ASN A 77 3.12 26.76 6.52
CA ASN A 77 2.06 26.54 5.54
C ASN A 77 0.82 25.83 6.12
N LYS A 78 0.81 25.51 7.41
CA LYS A 78 -0.28 24.80 8.10
C LYS A 78 -0.65 23.46 7.45
N LEU A 79 0.33 22.74 6.89
CA LEU A 79 0.11 21.49 6.14
C LEU A 79 -0.36 20.31 7.02
N TYR A 80 -0.37 20.48 8.34
CA TYR A 80 -0.99 19.58 9.31
C TYR A 80 -2.51 19.71 9.40
N GLN A 81 -3.11 20.73 8.77
CA GLN A 81 -4.55 20.91 8.64
C GLN A 81 -4.99 20.43 7.25
N SER A 82 -5.80 19.39 7.18
CA SER A 82 -6.23 18.79 5.91
C SER A 82 -6.97 19.77 5.00
N GLU A 83 -7.76 20.70 5.57
CA GLU A 83 -8.46 21.76 4.83
C GLU A 83 -7.51 22.78 4.18
N LYS A 84 -6.41 23.11 4.85
CA LYS A 84 -5.36 23.96 4.28
C LYS A 84 -4.58 23.21 3.22
N GLN A 85 -4.27 21.95 3.51
CA GLN A 85 -3.56 21.08 2.60
C GLN A 85 -4.37 20.79 1.32
N SER A 86 -5.70 20.65 1.40
CA SER A 86 -6.55 20.33 0.24
C SER A 86 -6.63 21.46 -0.78
N SER A 87 -6.47 22.71 -0.35
CA SER A 87 -6.44 23.90 -1.22
C SER A 87 -5.02 24.36 -1.55
N PHE A 88 -3.98 23.70 -1.02
CA PHE A 88 -2.59 24.08 -1.26
C PHE A 88 -2.18 23.70 -2.71
N PRO A 89 -1.61 24.61 -3.51
CA PRO A 89 -1.37 24.35 -4.93
C PRO A 89 -0.47 23.15 -5.22
N GLU A 90 0.67 23.08 -4.51
CA GLU A 90 1.68 22.04 -4.63
C GLU A 90 2.50 22.00 -3.34
N ILE A 91 2.62 20.82 -2.74
CA ILE A 91 3.57 20.60 -1.64
C ILE A 91 4.94 20.36 -2.28
N SER A 92 5.93 21.15 -1.90
CA SER A 92 7.31 20.99 -2.32
C SER A 92 8.21 21.35 -1.16
N ALA A 93 8.81 20.34 -0.54
CA ALA A 93 9.71 20.54 0.58
C ALA A 93 10.93 21.37 0.15
N PRO A 94 11.47 22.23 1.02
CA PRO A 94 12.66 23.01 0.71
C PRO A 94 13.93 22.14 0.63
N VAL A 95 14.92 22.59 -0.14
CA VAL A 95 16.27 21.99 -0.16
C VAL A 95 16.83 21.94 1.27
N GLY A 96 17.49 20.83 1.61
CA GLY A 96 17.97 20.55 2.96
C GLY A 96 16.93 19.87 3.85
N SER A 97 15.72 19.62 3.35
CA SER A 97 14.72 18.80 4.04
C SER A 97 15.22 17.36 4.17
N ILE A 98 15.06 16.79 5.37
CA ILE A 98 15.42 15.40 5.70
C ILE A 98 14.21 14.74 6.37
N LEU A 99 13.91 13.52 5.93
CA LEU A 99 12.92 12.65 6.57
C LEU A 99 13.58 11.30 6.88
N VAL A 100 13.41 10.84 8.11
CA VAL A 100 13.93 9.57 8.59
C VAL A 100 12.76 8.69 8.99
N LYS A 101 12.77 7.44 8.55
CA LYS A 101 11.90 6.39 9.07
C LYS A 101 12.76 5.32 9.71
N ALA A 102 12.57 5.04 10.99
CA ALA A 102 13.45 4.16 11.77
C ALA A 102 12.68 3.03 12.42
N ALA A 103 13.29 1.85 12.50
CA ALA A 103 12.80 0.64 13.12
C ALA A 103 13.63 0.34 14.38
N TRP A 104 12.94 -0.01 15.46
CA TRP A 104 13.50 -0.16 16.80
C TRP A 104 13.03 -1.47 17.42
N ARG A 105 13.96 -2.24 18.01
CA ARG A 105 13.63 -3.40 18.83
C ARG A 105 14.00 -3.17 20.29
N GLU A 106 13.42 -3.94 21.19
CA GLU A 106 13.87 -3.98 22.57
C GLU A 106 15.29 -4.56 22.62
N VAL A 107 16.15 -4.02 23.48
CA VAL A 107 17.52 -4.51 23.69
C VAL A 107 17.78 -4.61 25.19
N SER A 108 18.62 -5.57 25.60
CA SER A 108 19.07 -5.66 26.97
C SER A 108 20.26 -4.72 27.24
N PRO A 109 20.60 -4.42 28.51
CA PRO A 109 21.75 -3.59 28.84
C PRO A 109 23.08 -4.11 28.25
N GLU A 110 23.23 -5.42 28.13
CA GLU A 110 24.44 -6.07 27.58
C GLU A 110 24.59 -5.81 26.06
N GLU A 111 23.49 -5.51 25.37
CA GLU A 111 23.48 -5.22 23.94
C GLU A 111 23.78 -3.73 23.64
N GLN A 112 23.82 -2.83 24.65
CA GLN A 112 23.95 -1.37 24.45
C GLN A 112 25.20 -0.95 23.67
N GLY A 113 26.31 -1.68 23.79
CA GLY A 113 27.54 -1.40 23.05
C GLY A 113 27.45 -1.73 21.55
N ARG A 114 26.45 -2.54 21.17
CA ARG A 114 26.28 -3.06 19.80
C ARG A 114 25.22 -2.30 18.99
N PHE A 115 24.28 -1.64 19.66
CA PHE A 115 23.16 -0.91 19.05
C PHE A 115 23.18 0.56 19.44
N TYR A 116 22.79 1.45 18.53
CA TYR A 116 22.41 2.80 18.92
C TYR A 116 21.12 2.72 19.75
N THR A 117 21.18 3.10 21.03
CA THR A 117 20.07 2.91 21.97
C THR A 117 19.40 4.21 22.40
N ALA A 118 18.13 4.09 22.80
CA ALA A 118 17.37 5.16 23.44
C ALA A 118 16.35 4.57 24.43
N LEU A 119 16.16 5.23 25.57
CA LEU A 119 14.98 4.98 26.40
C LEU A 119 13.74 5.56 25.70
N ALA A 120 12.70 4.75 25.61
CA ALA A 120 11.46 5.13 24.96
C ALA A 120 10.23 4.68 25.76
N ASP A 121 9.22 5.54 25.81
CA ASP A 121 7.85 5.15 26.17
C ASP A 121 7.24 4.41 24.97
N VAL A 122 7.11 3.08 25.11
CA VAL A 122 6.56 2.20 24.08
C VAL A 122 5.10 1.93 24.38
N GLN A 123 4.21 2.20 23.42
CA GLN A 123 2.78 1.91 23.56
C GLN A 123 2.54 0.41 23.50
N ASN A 124 1.72 -0.14 24.40
CA ASN A 124 1.27 -1.54 24.29
C ASN A 124 0.43 -1.76 23.01
N LEU A 125 0.20 -3.03 22.66
CA LEU A 125 -0.51 -3.38 21.43
C LEU A 125 -2.00 -3.03 21.50
N GLU A 126 -2.58 -2.94 22.70
CA GLU A 126 -3.95 -2.47 22.92
C GLU A 126 -4.10 -0.96 22.71
N GLY A 127 -2.98 -0.22 22.68
CA GLY A 127 -2.97 1.22 22.42
C GLY A 127 -3.38 2.09 23.62
N ASP A 128 -3.55 1.51 24.81
CA ASP A 128 -4.10 2.21 25.98
C ASP A 128 -3.06 2.62 27.03
N ARG A 129 -1.86 2.00 27.03
CA ARG A 129 -0.79 2.19 28.02
C ARG A 129 0.59 2.35 27.37
N TYR A 130 1.48 3.03 28.08
CA TYR A 130 2.90 3.20 27.70
C TYR A 130 3.80 2.61 28.78
N GLN A 131 4.88 1.97 28.37
CA GLN A 131 5.92 1.44 29.25
C GLN A 131 7.29 1.91 28.78
N GLU A 132 8.12 2.37 29.70
CA GLU A 132 9.51 2.67 29.39
C GLU A 132 10.29 1.40 29.06
N LYS A 133 10.98 1.42 27.93
CA LYS A 133 11.84 0.33 27.45
C LYS A 133 13.12 0.87 26.85
N LEU A 134 14.19 0.09 26.97
CA LEU A 134 15.44 0.34 26.27
C LEU A 134 15.33 -0.22 24.84
N MET A 135 15.46 0.67 23.87
CA MET A 135 15.25 0.34 22.45
C MET A 135 16.55 0.52 21.67
N GLY A 136 16.88 -0.43 20.80
CA GLY A 136 17.99 -0.38 19.86
C GLY A 136 17.51 -0.18 18.43
N LEU A 137 18.19 0.69 17.69
CA LEU A 137 17.94 0.94 16.27
C LEU A 137 18.37 -0.29 15.45
N VAL A 138 17.47 -0.84 14.64
CA VAL A 138 17.74 -2.03 13.81
C VAL A 138 17.75 -1.74 12.31
N GLY A 139 17.14 -0.64 11.89
CA GLY A 139 17.20 -0.22 10.49
C GLY A 139 16.52 1.12 10.31
N PHE A 140 16.90 1.83 9.25
CA PHE A 140 16.32 3.14 8.96
C PHE A 140 16.45 3.53 7.50
N HIS A 141 15.46 4.29 7.03
CA HIS A 141 15.51 5.03 5.79
C HIS A 141 15.88 6.46 6.08
N VAL A 142 16.73 7.04 5.24
CA VAL A 142 17.01 8.49 5.22
C VAL A 142 16.68 9.01 3.83
N MET A 143 15.84 10.02 3.80
CA MET A 143 15.50 10.77 2.61
C MET A 143 16.06 12.17 2.73
N THR A 144 16.78 12.64 1.72
CA THR A 144 17.35 14.00 1.72
C THR A 144 17.03 14.70 0.42
N LYS A 145 16.50 15.92 0.51
CA LYS A 145 16.26 16.78 -0.65
C LYS A 145 17.45 17.71 -0.86
N THR A 146 18.05 17.67 -2.04
CA THR A 146 19.19 18.53 -2.41
C THR A 146 18.84 19.37 -3.63
N ALA A 147 19.64 20.40 -3.92
CA ALA A 147 19.45 21.21 -5.12
C ALA A 147 19.61 20.40 -6.42
N SER A 148 20.48 19.38 -6.42
CA SER A 148 20.73 18.51 -7.57
C SER A 148 19.80 17.29 -7.66
N ALA A 149 19.05 16.98 -6.60
CA ALA A 149 18.13 15.84 -6.53
C ALA A 149 16.75 16.28 -5.99
N PRO A 150 15.94 16.97 -6.80
CA PRO A 150 14.62 17.46 -6.39
C PRO A 150 13.61 16.34 -6.12
N GLN A 151 13.79 15.13 -6.67
CA GLN A 151 12.98 13.94 -6.35
C GLN A 151 13.46 13.19 -5.10
N TRP A 152 14.35 13.81 -4.31
CA TRP A 152 14.98 13.25 -3.12
C TRP A 152 15.97 12.10 -3.41
N ILE A 153 16.96 11.96 -2.54
CA ILE A 153 17.88 10.83 -2.49
C ILE A 153 17.41 9.90 -1.37
N TRP A 154 17.36 8.59 -1.65
CA TRP A 154 16.74 7.61 -0.77
C TRP A 154 17.76 6.56 -0.36
N SER A 155 18.20 6.57 0.89
CA SER A 155 19.16 5.59 1.39
C SER A 155 18.53 4.74 2.47
N THR A 156 18.89 3.45 2.50
CA THR A 156 18.43 2.53 3.54
C THR A 156 19.60 1.81 4.21
N TYR A 157 19.55 1.75 5.53
CA TYR A 157 20.60 1.24 6.39
C TYR A 157 20.04 0.18 7.34
N GLU A 158 20.86 -0.81 7.67
CA GLU A 158 20.52 -1.90 8.57
C GLU A 158 21.59 -2.10 9.62
N GLN A 159 21.19 -2.59 10.78
CA GLN A 159 22.11 -3.14 11.77
C GLN A 159 22.62 -4.51 11.28
N ILE A 160 23.93 -4.77 11.43
CA ILE A 160 24.60 -5.93 10.81
C ILE A 160 24.15 -7.28 11.36
N ASP A 161 23.65 -7.33 12.59
CA ASP A 161 23.11 -8.51 13.26
C ASP A 161 21.60 -8.68 13.06
N ASN A 162 21.00 -8.11 12.00
CA ASN A 162 19.58 -8.31 11.75
C ASN A 162 19.25 -9.74 11.31
N VAL A 163 19.96 -10.25 10.30
CA VAL A 163 19.70 -11.56 9.66
C VAL A 163 20.90 -12.51 9.70
N GLU A 164 22.11 -11.96 9.76
CA GLU A 164 23.38 -12.68 9.84
C GLU A 164 24.14 -12.19 11.08
N GLY A 165 25.30 -12.75 11.39
CA GLY A 165 26.13 -12.33 12.53
C GLY A 165 26.09 -13.29 13.73
N LEU A 166 26.76 -12.90 14.82
CA LEU A 166 26.93 -13.75 16.00
C LEU A 166 25.62 -13.97 16.76
N HIS A 167 24.74 -12.95 16.76
CA HIS A 167 23.46 -12.97 17.47
C HIS A 167 22.38 -12.32 16.60
N PRO A 168 21.86 -13.02 15.57
CA PRO A 168 20.89 -12.44 14.65
C PRO A 168 19.57 -12.06 15.36
N SER A 169 19.06 -10.87 15.06
CA SER A 169 17.88 -10.28 15.72
C SER A 169 16.56 -10.84 15.19
N PHE A 170 16.54 -11.23 13.91
CA PHE A 170 15.34 -11.63 13.16
C PHE A 170 15.50 -12.98 12.44
N PHE A 171 16.62 -13.69 12.65
CA PHE A 171 16.86 -15.01 12.08
C PHE A 171 17.30 -15.99 13.16
N ASN A 172 16.73 -17.19 13.17
CA ASN A 172 17.12 -18.29 14.04
C ASN A 172 17.89 -19.32 13.20
N PRO A 173 19.23 -19.38 13.30
CA PRO A 173 20.00 -20.40 12.60
C PRO A 173 19.65 -21.83 13.05
N ASP A 174 19.10 -21.99 14.26
CA ASP A 174 18.74 -23.28 14.85
C ASP A 174 17.31 -23.73 14.47
N CYS A 175 16.54 -22.93 13.71
CA CYS A 175 15.21 -23.31 13.23
C CYS A 175 15.11 -23.35 11.70
N PRO A 176 15.67 -24.37 11.03
CA PRO A 176 15.63 -24.48 9.58
C PRO A 176 14.22 -24.73 9.01
N SER A 177 13.28 -25.20 9.83
CA SER A 177 11.89 -25.46 9.43
C SER A 177 10.95 -24.26 9.61
N CYS A 178 11.42 -23.16 10.22
CA CYS A 178 10.60 -21.98 10.42
C CYS A 178 10.31 -21.25 9.10
N LEU A 179 9.11 -20.64 8.99
CA LEU A 179 8.69 -19.91 7.79
C LEU A 179 9.50 -18.62 7.62
N GLN A 180 10.31 -18.54 6.56
CA GLN A 180 11.13 -17.37 6.25
C GLN A 180 10.37 -16.31 5.44
N ASN A 181 10.62 -15.04 5.75
CA ASN A 181 10.05 -13.86 5.09
C ASN A 181 8.53 -13.87 5.02
N GLN A 182 7.90 -14.48 6.02
CA GLN A 182 6.45 -14.57 6.15
C GLN A 182 6.00 -14.05 7.49
N GLN A 183 4.84 -13.39 7.48
CA GLN A 183 4.17 -12.98 8.69
C GLN A 183 3.69 -14.22 9.44
N THR A 184 4.09 -14.33 10.70
CA THR A 184 3.65 -15.38 11.62
C THR A 184 2.44 -14.94 12.45
N GLN A 185 1.89 -15.91 13.17
CA GLN A 185 0.92 -15.72 14.24
C GLN A 185 1.41 -14.74 15.29
N PRO A 186 0.51 -14.06 16.03
CA PRO A 186 0.88 -13.39 17.28
C PRO A 186 1.71 -14.32 18.17
N GLN A 187 2.72 -13.76 18.85
CA GLN A 187 3.63 -14.46 19.77
C GLN A 187 4.63 -15.45 19.13
N VAL A 188 4.52 -15.76 17.84
CA VAL A 188 5.54 -16.54 17.12
C VAL A 188 6.56 -15.56 16.50
N PRO A 189 7.86 -15.65 16.83
CA PRO A 189 8.89 -14.82 16.21
C PRO A 189 8.89 -14.91 14.68
N ASN A 190 9.06 -13.77 14.01
CA ASN A 190 9.29 -13.76 12.58
C ASN A 190 10.70 -14.28 12.26
N GLN A 191 10.82 -14.93 11.11
CA GLN A 191 12.11 -15.32 10.54
C GLN A 191 12.32 -14.53 9.27
N ILE A 192 13.37 -13.72 9.24
CA ILE A 192 13.73 -12.88 8.10
C ILE A 192 15.07 -13.34 7.56
N THR A 193 15.14 -13.49 6.24
CA THR A 193 16.38 -13.69 5.49
C THR A 193 16.52 -12.61 4.45
N ARG A 194 17.75 -12.34 4.01
CA ARG A 194 17.99 -11.37 2.94
C ARG A 194 17.67 -12.00 1.59
N GLU A 195 16.66 -11.47 0.89
CA GLU A 195 16.33 -11.89 -0.48
C GLU A 195 17.00 -11.00 -1.53
N THR A 196 17.25 -9.73 -1.20
CA THR A 196 17.92 -8.76 -2.07
C THR A 196 19.36 -8.56 -1.58
N PRO A 197 20.37 -9.07 -2.29
CA PRO A 197 21.76 -9.01 -1.85
C PRO A 197 22.27 -7.55 -1.83
N ILE A 198 23.20 -7.28 -0.91
CA ILE A 198 23.94 -6.02 -0.92
C ILE A 198 24.94 -6.09 -2.09
N PRO A 199 24.93 -5.11 -3.03
CA PRO A 199 25.83 -5.12 -4.17
C PRO A 199 27.31 -5.22 -3.76
N ALA A 200 28.03 -6.16 -4.38
CA ALA A 200 29.44 -6.45 -4.09
C ALA A 200 30.34 -6.40 -5.33
N VAL A 201 29.84 -5.77 -6.40
CA VAL A 201 30.51 -5.71 -7.71
C VAL A 201 30.83 -4.26 -8.02
N ASP A 202 32.02 -4.01 -8.54
CA ASP A 202 32.43 -2.67 -8.95
C ASP A 202 31.60 -2.19 -10.17
N PRO A 203 31.32 -0.88 -10.27
CA PRO A 203 30.65 -0.32 -11.44
C PRO A 203 31.39 -0.65 -12.74
N ASP A 204 30.68 -1.20 -13.71
CA ASP A 204 31.17 -1.22 -15.09
C ASP A 204 31.00 0.17 -15.70
N CYS A 205 32.09 0.94 -15.75
CA CYS A 205 32.13 2.28 -16.33
C CYS A 205 31.73 2.34 -17.82
N SER A 206 31.73 1.20 -18.53
CA SER A 206 31.21 1.10 -19.89
C SER A 206 29.66 1.04 -19.92
N GLN A 207 29.04 0.54 -18.85
CA GLN A 207 27.59 0.45 -18.66
C GLN A 207 27.07 1.55 -17.76
N LYS A 208 27.18 2.81 -18.21
CA LYS A 208 26.77 3.99 -17.43
C LYS A 208 25.30 3.98 -16.96
N SER A 209 24.44 3.17 -17.57
CA SER A 209 23.03 3.01 -17.21
C SER A 209 22.75 1.91 -16.19
N ALA A 210 23.73 1.09 -15.80
CA ALA A 210 23.52 0.00 -14.84
C ALA A 210 23.48 0.49 -13.38
N ALA A 211 24.11 1.64 -13.08
CA ALA A 211 24.12 2.28 -11.76
C ALA A 211 24.36 1.30 -10.60
N VAL A 212 25.43 0.51 -10.72
CA VAL A 212 25.85 -0.45 -9.71
C VAL A 212 27.03 0.12 -8.93
N ASP A 213 26.91 0.18 -7.61
CA ASP A 213 28.03 0.52 -6.72
C ASP A 213 28.47 -0.72 -5.95
N ASN A 214 29.77 -0.82 -5.61
CA ASN A 214 30.26 -1.86 -4.70
C ASN A 214 30.00 -1.46 -3.24
N ILE A 215 28.76 -1.63 -2.81
CA ILE A 215 28.30 -1.24 -1.47
C ILE A 215 29.00 -2.05 -0.38
N VAL A 216 29.31 -3.33 -0.62
CA VAL A 216 30.08 -4.15 0.34
C VAL A 216 31.47 -3.55 0.58
N ALA A 217 32.22 -3.21 -0.46
CA ALA A 217 33.54 -2.58 -0.32
C ALA A 217 33.44 -1.21 0.37
N LEU A 218 32.44 -0.39 0.01
CA LEU A 218 32.18 0.89 0.65
C LEU A 218 31.93 0.73 2.16
N ASN A 219 31.06 -0.21 2.55
CA ASN A 219 30.76 -0.47 3.96
C ASN A 219 32.00 -0.88 4.74
N GLN A 220 32.86 -1.75 4.18
CA GLN A 220 34.11 -2.16 4.83
C GLN A 220 35.02 -0.97 5.15
N VAL A 221 35.19 -0.06 4.18
CA VAL A 221 36.03 1.15 4.36
C VAL A 221 35.42 2.08 5.41
N ILE A 222 34.12 2.35 5.32
CA ILE A 222 33.42 3.26 6.24
C ILE A 222 33.40 2.71 7.66
N GLN A 223 33.05 1.43 7.84
CA GLN A 223 32.99 0.79 9.16
C GLN A 223 34.37 0.75 9.84
N LYS A 224 35.44 0.52 9.07
CA LYS A 224 36.81 0.63 9.58
C LYS A 224 37.12 2.06 10.04
N GLY A 225 36.73 3.05 9.26
CA GLY A 225 36.93 4.47 9.58
C GLY A 225 36.13 4.96 10.80
N LEU A 226 35.01 4.32 11.12
CA LEU A 226 34.17 4.65 12.28
C LEU A 226 34.77 4.21 13.64
N GLY A 227 35.87 3.43 13.64
CA GLY A 227 36.61 3.10 14.86
C GLY A 227 35.75 2.38 15.89
N ASP A 228 35.68 2.88 17.12
CA ASP A 228 34.87 2.33 18.21
C ASP A 228 33.46 2.93 18.29
N SER A 229 33.06 3.73 17.29
CA SER A 229 31.71 4.26 17.23
C SER A 229 30.68 3.14 17.02
N VAL A 230 29.55 3.22 17.72
CA VAL A 230 28.41 2.30 17.55
C VAL A 230 27.94 2.18 16.09
N TRP A 231 28.12 3.24 15.29
CA TRP A 231 27.75 3.28 13.89
C TRP A 231 28.50 2.28 13.01
N ARG A 232 29.64 1.74 13.45
CA ARG A 232 30.35 0.65 12.75
C ARG A 232 29.50 -0.62 12.62
N HIS A 233 28.47 -0.75 13.46
CA HIS A 233 27.55 -1.90 13.47
C HIS A 233 26.33 -1.71 12.55
N TYR A 234 26.38 -0.69 11.69
CA TYR A 234 25.36 -0.41 10.70
C TYR A 234 26.00 -0.41 9.31
N GLN A 235 25.22 -0.79 8.31
CA GLN A 235 25.67 -0.87 6.92
C GLN A 235 24.64 -0.25 5.98
N LEU A 236 25.12 0.43 4.94
CA LEU A 236 24.31 0.85 3.82
C LEU A 236 23.89 -0.40 3.03
N ILE A 237 22.61 -0.51 2.70
CA ILE A 237 22.14 -1.56 1.80
C ILE A 237 22.25 -1.10 0.36
N ASN A 238 21.67 0.08 0.06
CA ASN A 238 21.91 0.83 -1.15
C ASN A 238 21.28 2.24 -1.03
N THR A 239 21.53 3.06 -2.05
CA THR A 239 20.82 4.31 -2.31
C THR A 239 20.03 4.17 -3.61
N GLN A 240 18.80 4.71 -3.64
CA GLN A 240 17.98 4.80 -4.84
C GLN A 240 17.86 6.27 -5.26
N TRP A 241 18.02 6.51 -6.56
CA TRP A 241 17.90 7.83 -7.17
C TRP A 241 17.17 7.77 -8.51
N PRO A 242 16.55 8.87 -8.94
CA PRO A 242 15.95 8.94 -10.26
C PRO A 242 17.03 8.98 -11.34
N VAL A 243 16.83 8.23 -12.43
CA VAL A 243 17.55 8.40 -13.69
C VAL A 243 16.69 9.32 -14.57
N PRO A 244 17.14 10.55 -14.84
CA PRO A 244 16.34 11.48 -15.61
C PRO A 244 16.21 11.02 -17.07
N SER A 245 14.97 10.89 -17.55
CA SER A 245 14.66 11.14 -18.95
C SER A 245 14.43 12.66 -19.09
N ARG A 246 15.42 13.38 -19.64
CA ARG A 246 15.42 14.79 -20.10
C ARG A 246 14.11 15.64 -19.95
N GLN A 247 13.60 15.91 -18.75
CA GLN A 247 12.51 16.88 -18.54
C GLN A 247 12.75 17.67 -17.25
N PRO A 248 12.97 19.01 -17.31
CA PRO A 248 13.45 19.80 -16.17
C PRO A 248 12.37 20.46 -15.31
N SER A 249 11.08 20.28 -15.57
CA SER A 249 10.05 21.11 -14.93
C SER A 249 8.82 20.32 -14.51
N SER A 250 8.60 20.29 -13.19
CA SER A 250 7.58 19.53 -12.45
C SER A 250 7.96 18.06 -12.22
N PRO A 251 7.71 17.48 -11.04
CA PRO A 251 7.90 16.05 -10.84
C PRO A 251 6.94 15.30 -11.76
N SER A 252 7.41 14.90 -12.94
CA SER A 252 6.77 13.82 -13.68
C SER A 252 6.75 12.63 -12.71
N THR A 253 5.56 12.13 -12.38
CA THR A 253 5.41 11.04 -11.41
C THR A 253 5.95 9.71 -11.94
N VAL A 254 6.42 9.69 -13.20
CA VAL A 254 7.18 8.62 -13.82
C VAL A 254 8.59 9.11 -14.06
N PHE A 255 9.53 8.39 -13.46
CA PHE A 255 10.97 8.55 -13.64
C PHE A 255 11.59 7.17 -13.45
N THR A 256 12.56 6.80 -14.28
CA THR A 256 13.28 5.55 -14.04
C THR A 256 14.03 5.68 -12.72
N VAL A 257 14.07 4.64 -11.91
CA VAL A 257 14.84 4.62 -10.65
C VAL A 257 15.88 3.53 -10.72
N LEU A 258 17.05 3.82 -10.18
CA LEU A 258 18.10 2.82 -10.03
C LEU A 258 18.57 2.77 -8.57
N PRO A 259 18.76 1.56 -8.01
CA PRO A 259 18.26 0.28 -8.55
C PRO A 259 16.72 0.25 -8.58
N THR A 260 16.12 -0.58 -9.45
CA THR A 260 14.64 -0.69 -9.54
C THR A 260 14.01 -1.30 -8.29
N VAL A 261 14.72 -2.26 -7.67
CA VAL A 261 14.37 -2.89 -6.41
C VAL A 261 15.34 -2.45 -5.33
N LEU A 262 14.80 -2.01 -4.19
CA LEU A 262 15.55 -1.71 -2.98
C LEU A 262 14.73 -2.13 -1.76
N ALA A 263 15.32 -2.97 -0.92
CA ALA A 263 14.65 -3.51 0.25
C ALA A 263 15.59 -3.65 1.44
N ASN A 264 15.08 -3.29 2.60
CA ASN A 264 15.73 -3.48 3.88
C ASN A 264 15.00 -4.54 4.70
N THR A 265 15.74 -5.42 5.35
CA THR A 265 15.19 -6.59 6.09
C THR A 265 14.21 -6.22 7.21
N THR A 266 14.30 -5.01 7.75
CA THR A 266 13.40 -4.49 8.80
C THR A 266 12.33 -3.55 8.28
N MET A 267 12.47 -3.03 7.06
CA MET A 267 11.56 -2.04 6.48
C MET A 267 10.66 -2.64 5.40
N GLU A 268 11.15 -3.61 4.64
CA GLU A 268 10.44 -4.32 3.57
C GLU A 268 10.50 -5.82 3.76
N SER A 269 10.55 -6.26 5.01
CA SER A 269 10.74 -7.64 5.48
C SER A 269 10.06 -8.69 4.61
N TYR A 270 8.81 -8.43 4.23
CA TYR A 270 7.93 -9.38 3.56
C TYR A 270 7.68 -9.07 2.06
N ILE A 271 8.35 -8.06 1.50
CA ILE A 271 8.17 -7.62 0.09
C ILE A 271 9.49 -7.34 -0.62
N GLN A 272 10.60 -7.90 -0.13
CA GLN A 272 11.96 -7.51 -0.52
C GLN A 272 12.21 -7.55 -2.03
N LYS A 273 11.73 -8.60 -2.71
CA LYS A 273 11.89 -8.81 -4.16
C LYS A 273 11.19 -7.79 -5.07
N SER A 274 10.36 -6.91 -4.52
CA SER A 274 9.44 -6.06 -5.28
C SER A 274 9.28 -4.66 -4.68
N SER A 275 10.07 -4.34 -3.67
CA SER A 275 10.06 -3.03 -3.02
C SER A 275 10.83 -2.01 -3.84
N SER A 276 10.32 -0.79 -3.90
CA SER A 276 11.00 0.39 -4.42
C SER A 276 10.65 1.58 -3.53
N CYS A 277 11.64 2.25 -2.93
CA CYS A 277 11.39 3.38 -2.02
C CYS A 277 10.69 4.52 -2.76
N MET A 278 11.30 4.97 -3.85
CA MET A 278 10.76 6.03 -4.71
C MET A 278 9.46 5.60 -5.38
N GLY A 279 9.35 4.35 -5.84
CA GLY A 279 8.12 3.83 -6.46
C GLY A 279 6.93 3.83 -5.49
N CYS A 280 7.13 3.36 -4.26
CA CYS A 280 6.13 3.42 -3.20
C CYS A 280 5.77 4.86 -2.87
N HIS A 281 6.77 5.73 -2.69
CA HIS A 281 6.53 7.11 -2.28
C HIS A 281 6.03 8.03 -3.40
N ALA A 282 6.14 7.64 -4.68
CA ALA A 282 5.67 8.42 -5.84
C ALA A 282 4.16 8.65 -5.84
N ILE A 283 3.41 7.87 -5.06
CA ILE A 283 1.96 8.02 -4.94
C ILE A 283 1.57 8.94 -3.77
N ALA A 284 2.51 9.36 -2.92
CA ALA A 284 2.20 10.22 -1.77
C ALA A 284 1.46 11.50 -2.23
N ARG A 285 0.38 11.85 -1.53
CA ARG A 285 -0.53 12.91 -1.95
C ARG A 285 -1.00 13.80 -0.81
N SER A 286 -1.47 14.99 -1.17
CA SER A 286 -2.18 15.89 -0.27
C SER A 286 -3.58 15.37 0.08
N SER A 287 -4.22 16.02 1.05
CA SER A 287 -5.61 15.81 1.48
C SER A 287 -6.66 16.25 0.44
N ASN A 288 -6.27 16.70 -0.75
CA ASN A 288 -7.21 17.04 -1.80
C ASN A 288 -7.97 15.79 -2.28
N ALA A 289 -9.26 15.72 -1.94
CA ALA A 289 -10.11 14.58 -2.28
C ALA A 289 -10.61 14.60 -3.74
N GLN A 290 -10.55 15.76 -4.41
CA GLN A 290 -11.10 15.94 -5.76
C GLN A 290 -10.07 15.62 -6.84
N GLN A 291 -8.81 16.00 -6.62
CA GLN A 291 -7.73 15.84 -7.56
C GLN A 291 -6.48 15.33 -6.86
N TYR A 292 -5.78 14.40 -7.50
CA TYR A 292 -4.44 14.02 -7.07
C TYR A 292 -3.51 15.25 -7.10
N ARG A 293 -2.81 15.46 -5.99
CA ARG A 293 -1.76 16.47 -5.84
C ARG A 293 -0.63 15.81 -5.07
N SER A 294 0.57 15.78 -5.65
CA SER A 294 1.75 15.19 -5.02
C SER A 294 1.98 15.82 -3.64
N ALA A 295 2.41 14.99 -2.69
CA ALA A 295 2.92 15.42 -1.39
C ALA A 295 4.46 15.35 -1.33
N ASP A 296 5.11 15.59 -2.46
CA ASP A 296 6.57 15.60 -2.60
C ASP A 296 7.21 14.32 -2.02
N PHE A 297 6.65 13.17 -2.43
CA PHE A 297 7.07 11.84 -2.00
C PHE A 297 6.96 11.58 -0.48
N SER A 298 6.29 12.43 0.30
CA SER A 298 6.16 12.24 1.75
C SER A 298 4.76 11.85 2.16
N PHE A 299 4.65 10.67 2.76
CA PHE A 299 3.39 10.18 3.30
C PHE A 299 3.01 10.80 4.65
N THR A 300 3.94 11.46 5.35
CA THR A 300 3.63 12.18 6.59
C THR A 300 2.55 13.24 6.41
N PHE A 301 2.39 13.78 5.21
CA PHE A 301 1.31 14.72 4.91
C PHE A 301 -0.10 14.11 5.03
N ALA A 302 -0.24 12.78 4.94
CA ALA A 302 -1.50 12.08 5.16
C ALA A 302 -1.95 12.08 6.65
N ASP A 303 -1.04 12.37 7.59
CA ASP A 303 -1.38 12.49 9.02
C ASP A 303 -2.16 13.78 9.34
N ALA A 304 -2.39 14.66 8.36
CA ALA A 304 -3.15 15.91 8.53
C ALA A 304 -4.58 15.65 9.04
N ARG A 305 -5.07 16.52 9.94
CA ARG A 305 -6.37 16.36 10.60
C ARG A 305 -7.28 17.59 10.41
N PRO A 306 -8.62 17.42 10.44
CA PRO A 306 -9.35 16.15 10.46
C PRO A 306 -9.22 15.40 9.12
N VAL A 307 -9.36 14.07 9.08
CA VAL A 307 -9.32 13.35 7.80
C VAL A 307 -10.53 13.76 6.96
N LEU A 308 -10.31 14.34 5.78
CA LEU A 308 -11.39 14.72 4.88
C LEU A 308 -11.99 13.47 4.24
N LYS A 309 -13.32 13.32 4.37
CA LYS A 309 -14.05 12.20 3.78
C LYS A 309 -14.54 12.58 2.38
N ASN A 310 -14.47 11.64 1.45
CA ASN A 310 -15.13 11.77 0.16
C ASN A 310 -16.64 11.51 0.36
N THR A 311 -17.47 12.53 0.16
CA THR A 311 -18.93 12.44 0.34
C THR A 311 -19.65 11.75 -0.82
N GLN A 312 -18.95 11.45 -1.91
CA GLN A 312 -19.50 10.75 -3.08
C GLN A 312 -19.36 9.23 -3.01
N ILE A 313 -18.79 8.69 -1.92
CA ILE A 313 -18.65 7.23 -1.71
C ILE A 313 -19.50 6.83 -0.51
N ILE A 314 -20.39 5.86 -0.71
CA ILE A 314 -21.25 5.34 0.36
C ILE A 314 -20.41 4.47 1.29
N PRO A 315 -20.43 4.70 2.62
CA PRO A 315 -19.70 3.85 3.55
C PRO A 315 -20.33 2.45 3.62
N PRO A 316 -19.58 1.43 4.09
CA PRO A 316 -20.13 0.10 4.35
C PRO A 316 -21.40 0.13 5.21
N PRO A 317 -22.34 -0.82 5.02
CA PRO A 317 -23.56 -0.90 5.82
C PRO A 317 -23.21 -1.08 7.30
N ARG A 318 -23.70 -0.17 8.15
CA ARG A 318 -23.48 -0.20 9.62
C ARG A 318 -24.76 -0.34 10.43
N SER A 319 -25.85 0.22 9.93
CA SER A 319 -27.17 0.22 10.60
C SER A 319 -28.24 0.56 9.56
N PRO A 320 -29.45 -0.02 9.63
CA PRO A 320 -30.53 0.32 8.71
C PRO A 320 -30.99 1.77 8.94
N LYS A 321 -31.23 2.51 7.85
CA LYS A 321 -31.65 3.92 7.88
C LYS A 321 -33.10 4.15 7.43
N THR A 322 -33.71 3.16 6.77
CA THR A 322 -35.09 3.18 6.30
C THR A 322 -35.85 1.98 6.87
N ASN A 323 -37.18 2.01 6.86
CA ASN A 323 -38.00 0.85 7.26
C ASN A 323 -37.72 -0.34 6.34
N TRP A 324 -37.68 -0.12 5.03
CA TRP A 324 -37.32 -1.15 4.06
C TRP A 324 -35.95 -1.77 4.35
N ALA A 325 -34.92 -0.95 4.65
CA ALA A 325 -33.61 -1.48 5.00
C ALA A 325 -33.62 -2.25 6.33
N ARG A 326 -34.50 -1.91 7.28
CA ARG A 326 -34.67 -2.67 8.53
C ARG A 326 -35.25 -4.05 8.25
N ASP A 327 -36.27 -4.12 7.40
CA ASP A 327 -36.95 -5.38 7.05
C ASP A 327 -36.05 -6.30 6.20
N ASN A 328 -35.11 -5.72 5.44
CA ASN A 328 -34.21 -6.45 4.55
C ASN A 328 -32.76 -6.54 5.07
N TRP A 329 -32.50 -6.17 6.33
CA TRP A 329 -31.14 -5.90 6.81
C TRP A 329 -30.18 -7.10 6.67
N ASN A 330 -30.65 -8.31 6.97
CA ASN A 330 -29.84 -9.52 6.84
C ASN A 330 -29.47 -9.82 5.38
N SER A 331 -30.40 -9.59 4.44
CA SER A 331 -30.15 -9.75 3.01
C SER A 331 -29.15 -8.71 2.49
N ILE A 332 -29.25 -7.45 2.95
CA ILE A 332 -28.28 -6.38 2.63
C ILE A 332 -26.88 -6.77 3.12
N LEU A 333 -26.75 -7.24 4.36
CA LEU A 333 -25.46 -7.67 4.92
C LEU A 333 -24.91 -8.89 4.18
N ARG A 334 -25.75 -9.86 3.82
CA ARG A 334 -25.36 -11.03 3.02
C ARG A 334 -24.87 -10.62 1.64
N GLY A 335 -25.59 -9.75 0.93
CA GLY A 335 -25.20 -9.23 -0.37
C GLY A 335 -23.87 -8.47 -0.33
N TYR A 336 -23.69 -7.61 0.68
CA TYR A 336 -22.42 -6.93 0.92
C TYR A 336 -21.28 -7.93 1.18
N GLN A 337 -21.51 -8.97 1.98
CA GLN A 337 -20.52 -10.01 2.26
C GLN A 337 -20.10 -10.76 0.99
N ILE A 338 -21.07 -11.24 0.20
CA ILE A 338 -20.79 -11.93 -1.08
C ILE A 338 -20.03 -11.02 -2.02
N ALA A 339 -20.43 -9.75 -2.15
CA ALA A 339 -19.78 -8.80 -3.04
C ALA A 339 -18.33 -8.48 -2.60
N ASN A 340 -18.11 -8.35 -1.29
CA ASN A 340 -16.81 -8.00 -0.73
C ASN A 340 -15.84 -9.20 -0.70
N LYS A 341 -16.36 -10.41 -0.52
CA LYS A 341 -15.60 -11.65 -0.29
C LYS A 341 -16.12 -12.82 -1.14
N THR A 342 -16.31 -12.59 -2.44
CA THR A 342 -17.03 -13.52 -3.34
C THR A 342 -16.40 -14.90 -3.37
N TYR A 343 -15.13 -15.00 -3.78
CA TYR A 343 -14.38 -16.26 -3.74
C TYR A 343 -14.40 -16.97 -2.37
N GLU A 344 -14.30 -16.26 -1.25
CA GLU A 344 -14.30 -16.89 0.07
C GLU A 344 -15.68 -17.42 0.46
N THR A 345 -16.74 -16.73 0.02
CA THR A 345 -18.12 -17.06 0.38
C THR A 345 -18.74 -18.08 -0.57
N LEU A 346 -18.34 -18.05 -1.83
CA LEU A 346 -18.87 -18.85 -2.95
C LEU A 346 -17.74 -19.50 -3.77
N PRO A 347 -16.80 -20.24 -3.15
CA PRO A 347 -15.62 -20.78 -3.84
C PRO A 347 -15.98 -21.73 -4.98
N GLN A 348 -17.11 -22.44 -4.88
CA GLN A 348 -17.62 -23.35 -5.91
C GLN A 348 -18.00 -22.63 -7.22
N TYR A 349 -18.30 -21.34 -7.15
CA TYR A 349 -18.60 -20.50 -8.31
C TYR A 349 -17.39 -19.70 -8.80
N VAL A 350 -16.29 -19.70 -8.05
CA VAL A 350 -15.03 -18.98 -8.38
C VAL A 350 -13.82 -19.92 -8.17
N PRO A 351 -13.74 -21.04 -8.90
CA PRO A 351 -12.75 -22.08 -8.62
C PRO A 351 -11.30 -21.66 -8.92
N GLN A 352 -11.07 -20.68 -9.80
CA GLN A 352 -9.74 -20.36 -10.31
C GLN A 352 -9.25 -18.94 -10.00
N ALA A 353 -10.02 -17.90 -10.33
CA ALA A 353 -9.53 -16.52 -10.26
C ALA A 353 -9.25 -16.03 -8.83
N LYS A 354 -9.88 -16.62 -7.81
CA LYS A 354 -9.81 -16.13 -6.42
C LYS A 354 -10.20 -14.65 -6.24
N LEU A 355 -10.89 -14.04 -7.22
CA LEU A 355 -11.28 -12.63 -7.20
C LEU A 355 -12.60 -12.41 -6.44
N HIS A 356 -12.85 -11.16 -6.04
CA HIS A 356 -14.12 -10.69 -5.49
C HIS A 356 -14.76 -9.64 -6.41
N CYS A 357 -16.07 -9.41 -6.31
CA CYS A 357 -16.71 -8.29 -7.01
C CYS A 357 -16.00 -6.96 -6.64
N ALA A 358 -15.65 -6.80 -5.36
CA ALA A 358 -14.89 -5.67 -4.84
C ALA A 358 -13.46 -5.50 -5.41
N SER A 359 -12.91 -6.48 -6.15
CA SER A 359 -11.62 -6.31 -6.86
C SER A 359 -11.70 -5.23 -7.93
N CYS A 360 -12.88 -5.06 -8.53
CA CYS A 360 -13.11 -4.16 -9.68
C CYS A 360 -14.15 -3.08 -9.36
N HIS A 361 -15.13 -3.42 -8.53
CA HIS A 361 -16.17 -2.52 -8.03
C HIS A 361 -15.74 -1.94 -6.69
N LEU A 362 -14.91 -0.89 -6.71
CA LEU A 362 -14.31 -0.33 -5.49
C LEU A 362 -15.39 0.14 -4.51
N SER A 363 -15.04 0.10 -3.22
CA SER A 363 -16.00 0.28 -2.12
C SER A 363 -17.23 -0.62 -2.26
N VAL A 364 -17.05 -1.83 -2.81
CA VAL A 364 -18.11 -2.83 -3.00
C VAL A 364 -19.25 -2.30 -3.89
N GLY A 365 -18.90 -1.58 -4.96
CA GLY A 365 -19.87 -0.98 -5.88
C GLY A 365 -20.42 0.39 -5.45
N ALA A 366 -19.91 0.96 -4.36
CA ALA A 366 -20.31 2.27 -3.84
C ALA A 366 -19.47 3.45 -4.34
N ASP A 367 -18.44 3.24 -5.16
CA ASP A 367 -17.63 4.32 -5.74
C ASP A 367 -18.09 4.66 -7.17
N PRO A 368 -18.62 5.88 -7.42
CA PRO A 368 -19.12 6.29 -8.73
C PRO A 368 -18.03 6.35 -9.82
N LYS A 369 -16.74 6.31 -9.47
CA LYS A 369 -15.62 6.28 -10.41
C LYS A 369 -15.14 4.86 -10.73
N ALA A 370 -15.68 3.84 -10.06
CA ALA A 370 -15.22 2.45 -10.15
C ALA A 370 -16.34 1.47 -10.52
N SER A 371 -17.06 1.73 -11.62
CA SER A 371 -18.19 0.93 -12.09
C SER A 371 -19.22 0.69 -10.99
N SER A 372 -19.72 1.75 -10.35
CA SER A 372 -20.70 1.63 -9.28
C SER A 372 -21.96 0.86 -9.71
N TRP A 373 -22.70 0.38 -8.71
CA TRP A 373 -23.96 -0.33 -8.94
C TRP A 373 -25.18 0.58 -8.91
N PHE A 374 -24.95 1.90 -8.86
CA PHE A 374 -26.02 2.88 -8.79
C PHE A 374 -26.86 2.89 -10.08
N GLY A 375 -28.18 2.88 -9.92
CA GLY A 375 -29.17 2.88 -10.98
C GLY A 375 -29.29 1.55 -11.73
N MET A 376 -28.65 0.48 -11.27
CA MET A 376 -28.63 -0.79 -12.00
C MET A 376 -29.98 -1.51 -12.00
N ILE A 377 -30.75 -1.36 -10.92
CA ILE A 377 -32.11 -1.90 -10.81
C ILE A 377 -32.99 -1.38 -11.95
N LYS A 378 -33.00 -0.05 -12.13
CA LYS A 378 -33.76 0.61 -13.19
C LYS A 378 -33.24 0.28 -14.59
N LYS A 379 -31.91 0.27 -14.79
CA LYS A 379 -31.31 0.01 -16.10
C LYS A 379 -31.63 -1.38 -16.64
N TYR A 380 -31.75 -2.38 -15.77
CA TYR A 380 -32.06 -3.76 -16.16
C TYR A 380 -33.51 -4.17 -15.86
N GLN A 381 -34.41 -3.22 -15.59
CA GLN A 381 -35.85 -3.50 -15.41
C GLN A 381 -36.10 -4.64 -14.41
N TYR A 382 -35.46 -4.58 -13.25
CA TYR A 382 -35.69 -5.51 -12.14
C TYR A 382 -36.81 -4.95 -11.25
N PRO A 383 -37.80 -5.76 -10.82
CA PRO A 383 -37.90 -7.23 -10.91
C PRO A 383 -38.65 -7.78 -12.13
N GLU A 384 -38.98 -6.95 -13.12
CA GLU A 384 -39.80 -7.37 -14.26
C GLU A 384 -39.08 -8.37 -15.18
N THR A 385 -37.75 -8.29 -15.27
CA THR A 385 -36.91 -9.16 -16.10
C THR A 385 -35.76 -9.78 -15.30
N ASP A 386 -35.24 -10.92 -15.78
CA ASP A 386 -34.06 -11.57 -15.18
C ASP A 386 -32.73 -10.98 -15.70
N ASP A 387 -32.76 -9.85 -16.42
CA ASP A 387 -31.58 -9.30 -17.10
C ASP A 387 -30.50 -8.81 -16.15
N LEU A 388 -30.88 -8.32 -14.96
CA LEU A 388 -29.92 -7.98 -13.91
C LEU A 388 -29.18 -9.22 -13.41
N GLN A 389 -29.89 -10.33 -13.20
CA GLN A 389 -29.28 -11.59 -12.76
C GLN A 389 -28.38 -12.18 -13.85
N LYS A 390 -28.82 -12.16 -15.11
CA LYS A 390 -27.97 -12.53 -16.26
C LYS A 390 -26.71 -11.66 -16.34
N ARG A 391 -26.83 -10.36 -16.06
CA ARG A 391 -25.67 -9.46 -16.01
C ARG A 391 -24.70 -9.82 -14.89
N ILE A 392 -25.21 -10.15 -13.70
CA ILE A 392 -24.39 -10.64 -12.57
C ILE A 392 -23.68 -11.94 -12.96
N ASN A 393 -24.39 -12.89 -13.57
CA ASN A 393 -23.82 -14.17 -14.02
C ASN A 393 -22.71 -14.01 -15.07
N SER A 394 -22.87 -13.07 -16.02
CA SER A 394 -21.79 -12.73 -16.95
C SER A 394 -20.51 -12.25 -16.22
N CYS A 395 -20.65 -11.56 -15.08
CA CYS A 395 -19.48 -11.20 -14.26
C CYS A 395 -18.86 -12.42 -13.56
N PHE A 396 -19.65 -13.38 -13.09
CA PHE A 396 -19.11 -14.64 -12.56
C PHE A 396 -18.32 -15.41 -13.63
N GLU A 397 -18.88 -15.54 -14.82
CA GLU A 397 -18.26 -16.28 -15.92
C GLU A 397 -16.99 -15.60 -16.46
N HIS A 398 -17.01 -14.26 -16.59
CA HIS A 398 -15.94 -13.52 -17.25
C HIS A 398 -14.94 -12.93 -16.25
N SER A 399 -15.41 -12.08 -15.34
CA SER A 399 -14.55 -11.34 -14.41
C SER A 399 -14.02 -12.22 -13.28
N LEU A 400 -14.82 -13.18 -12.80
CA LEU A 400 -14.40 -14.12 -11.76
C LEU A 400 -13.89 -15.46 -12.34
N ASN A 401 -13.85 -15.58 -13.67
CA ASN A 401 -13.46 -16.78 -14.39
C ASN A 401 -14.05 -18.06 -13.75
N GLY A 402 -15.37 -18.05 -13.61
CA GLY A 402 -16.09 -19.00 -12.78
C GLY A 402 -17.36 -19.52 -13.41
N LEU A 403 -18.31 -19.93 -12.57
CA LEU A 403 -19.59 -20.51 -12.97
C LEU A 403 -20.74 -19.56 -12.61
N PRO A 404 -21.79 -19.48 -13.43
CA PRO A 404 -22.95 -18.64 -13.13
C PRO A 404 -23.72 -19.18 -11.91
N LEU A 405 -24.40 -18.28 -11.19
CA LEU A 405 -25.37 -18.66 -10.17
C LEU A 405 -26.65 -19.19 -10.83
N PRO A 406 -27.40 -20.10 -10.18
CA PRO A 406 -28.70 -20.54 -10.66
C PRO A 406 -29.63 -19.35 -10.94
N LEU A 407 -30.33 -19.36 -12.08
CA LEU A 407 -31.29 -18.32 -12.50
C LEU A 407 -32.66 -18.44 -11.80
N GLU A 408 -32.77 -19.26 -10.76
CA GLU A 408 -33.98 -19.40 -9.96
C GLU A 408 -34.26 -18.08 -9.23
N ARG A 409 -35.52 -17.61 -9.30
CA ARG A 409 -35.91 -16.30 -8.74
C ARG A 409 -35.73 -16.23 -7.23
N ASP A 410 -35.84 -17.34 -6.53
CA ASP A 410 -35.67 -17.48 -5.09
C ASP A 410 -34.24 -17.87 -4.68
N ASN A 411 -33.27 -17.88 -5.62
CA ASN A 411 -31.88 -18.16 -5.29
C ASN A 411 -31.36 -17.13 -4.26
N PRO A 412 -31.02 -17.56 -3.02
CA PRO A 412 -30.78 -16.64 -1.92
C PRO A 412 -29.55 -15.76 -2.12
N GLU A 413 -28.52 -16.27 -2.81
CA GLU A 413 -27.28 -15.52 -3.07
C GLU A 413 -27.50 -14.41 -4.12
N SER A 414 -28.22 -14.74 -5.19
CA SER A 414 -28.59 -13.78 -6.23
C SER A 414 -29.50 -12.68 -5.66
N GLN A 415 -30.51 -13.07 -4.88
CA GLN A 415 -31.41 -12.12 -4.22
C GLN A 415 -30.67 -11.22 -3.23
N ALA A 416 -29.75 -11.75 -2.44
CA ALA A 416 -28.96 -10.94 -1.51
C ALA A 416 -28.11 -9.88 -2.23
N LEU A 417 -27.45 -10.24 -3.33
CA LEU A 417 -26.70 -9.29 -4.16
C LEU A 417 -27.60 -8.17 -4.72
N ILE A 418 -28.79 -8.53 -5.22
CA ILE A 418 -29.75 -7.56 -5.77
C ILE A 418 -30.32 -6.66 -4.67
N THR A 419 -30.67 -7.22 -3.50
CA THR A 419 -31.12 -6.43 -2.34
C THR A 419 -30.04 -5.44 -1.89
N TYR A 420 -28.76 -5.83 -1.91
CA TYR A 420 -27.67 -4.90 -1.62
C TYR A 420 -27.56 -3.77 -2.68
N MET A 421 -27.76 -4.06 -3.97
CA MET A 421 -27.81 -3.02 -5.02
C MET A 421 -29.00 -2.07 -4.82
N GLN A 422 -30.17 -2.57 -4.43
CA GLN A 422 -31.33 -1.73 -4.08
C GLN A 422 -31.03 -0.83 -2.88
N TRP A 423 -30.32 -1.33 -1.87
CA TRP A 423 -29.86 -0.53 -0.74
C TRP A 423 -28.88 0.57 -1.17
N LEU A 424 -27.94 0.28 -2.08
CA LEU A 424 -27.02 1.28 -2.63
C LEU A 424 -27.76 2.40 -3.37
N ASP A 425 -28.85 2.10 -4.09
CA ASP A 425 -29.68 3.12 -4.74
C ASP A 425 -30.37 4.05 -3.72
N GLN A 426 -30.96 3.49 -2.66
CA GLN A 426 -31.55 4.29 -1.56
C GLN A 426 -30.51 5.18 -0.88
N GLU A 427 -29.31 4.65 -0.65
CA GLU A 427 -28.24 5.40 -0.03
C GLU A 427 -27.67 6.46 -0.99
N ALA A 428 -27.57 6.18 -2.30
CA ALA A 428 -27.14 7.17 -3.28
C ALA A 428 -28.08 8.38 -3.30
N GLU A 429 -29.40 8.17 -3.20
CA GLU A 429 -30.38 9.24 -3.04
C GLU A 429 -30.17 10.01 -1.71
N ARG A 430 -30.00 9.30 -0.60
CA ARG A 430 -29.79 9.89 0.74
C ARG A 430 -28.53 10.75 0.81
N PHE A 431 -27.45 10.31 0.17
CA PHE A 431 -26.17 11.04 0.07
C PHE A 431 -26.15 12.05 -1.09
N LYS A 432 -27.23 12.14 -1.88
CA LYS A 432 -27.34 13.02 -3.07
C LYS A 432 -26.19 12.79 -4.05
N ILE A 433 -25.85 11.53 -4.29
CA ILE A 433 -24.78 11.14 -5.22
C ILE A 433 -25.27 11.37 -6.64
N THR A 434 -24.40 11.97 -7.46
CA THR A 434 -24.66 12.08 -8.90
C THR A 434 -24.41 10.74 -9.57
N LEU A 435 -25.44 10.17 -10.19
CA LEU A 435 -25.32 8.88 -10.89
C LEU A 435 -24.30 8.98 -12.04
N PRO A 436 -23.33 8.07 -12.12
CA PRO A 436 -22.34 8.10 -13.19
C PRO A 436 -22.98 7.74 -14.54
N LYS A 437 -22.59 8.47 -15.59
CA LYS A 437 -23.07 8.22 -16.96
C LYS A 437 -22.35 7.05 -17.64
N THR A 438 -21.14 6.74 -17.18
CA THR A 438 -20.25 5.70 -17.71
C THR A 438 -19.72 4.87 -16.56
N ALA A 439 -19.31 3.62 -16.82
CA ALA A 439 -18.76 2.74 -15.78
C ALA A 439 -17.50 3.34 -15.14
N TYR A 440 -16.65 3.97 -15.94
CA TYR A 440 -15.46 4.69 -15.48
C TYR A 440 -15.45 6.08 -16.13
N PRO A 441 -14.88 7.10 -15.47
CA PRO A 441 -14.67 8.41 -16.08
C PRO A 441 -13.96 8.31 -17.44
N ASN A 442 -14.37 9.15 -18.39
CA ASN A 442 -13.73 9.20 -19.70
C ASN A 442 -12.34 9.82 -19.61
N ILE A 443 -11.44 9.31 -20.44
CA ILE A 443 -10.06 9.79 -20.60
C ILE A 443 -9.82 10.08 -22.08
N GLN A 444 -8.79 10.87 -22.39
CA GLN A 444 -8.39 11.06 -23.78
C GLN A 444 -7.98 9.72 -24.39
N LYS A 445 -8.46 9.42 -25.60
CA LYS A 445 -8.04 8.21 -26.33
C LYS A 445 -6.64 8.43 -26.92
N LEU A 446 -5.69 7.58 -26.54
CA LEU A 446 -4.28 7.64 -26.94
C LEU A 446 -3.79 6.23 -27.31
N ASN A 447 -2.63 6.16 -27.96
CA ASN A 447 -1.94 4.90 -28.22
C ASN A 447 -0.98 4.61 -27.06
N GLY A 448 -1.06 3.41 -26.47
CA GLY A 448 -0.16 3.03 -25.39
C GLY A 448 1.13 2.36 -25.89
N ASP A 449 2.24 2.64 -25.22
CA ASP A 449 3.52 1.96 -25.36
C ASP A 449 3.70 0.94 -24.22
N SER A 450 3.74 -0.35 -24.57
CA SER A 450 3.89 -1.43 -23.60
C SER A 450 5.23 -1.40 -22.85
N LYS A 451 6.31 -0.84 -23.41
CA LYS A 451 7.61 -0.76 -22.73
C LYS A 451 7.57 0.31 -21.64
N LEU A 452 6.97 1.46 -21.94
CA LEU A 452 6.72 2.50 -20.93
C LEU A 452 5.74 1.98 -19.88
N GLY A 453 4.71 1.23 -20.28
CA GLY A 453 3.76 0.59 -19.40
C GLY A 453 4.41 -0.37 -18.40
N GLN A 454 5.39 -1.15 -18.84
CA GLN A 454 6.18 -2.02 -17.96
C GLN A 454 6.95 -1.21 -16.91
N ALA A 455 7.66 -0.17 -17.33
CA ALA A 455 8.41 0.68 -16.40
C ALA A 455 7.49 1.35 -15.36
N ILE A 456 6.31 1.81 -15.78
CA ILE A 456 5.27 2.34 -14.89
C ILE A 456 4.79 1.26 -13.91
N PHE A 457 4.53 0.04 -14.41
CA PHE A 457 4.09 -1.08 -13.60
C PHE A 457 5.09 -1.40 -12.49
N GLU A 458 6.37 -1.56 -12.84
CA GLU A 458 7.45 -1.86 -11.90
C GLU A 458 7.57 -0.80 -10.81
N GLN A 459 7.37 0.48 -11.15
CA GLN A 459 7.49 1.59 -10.21
C GLN A 459 6.25 1.78 -9.33
N LYS A 460 5.05 1.75 -9.91
CA LYS A 460 3.81 2.20 -9.23
C LYS A 460 2.87 1.06 -8.84
N CYS A 461 3.07 -0.15 -9.36
CA CYS A 461 2.09 -1.23 -9.25
C CYS A 461 2.67 -2.52 -8.65
N ALA A 462 3.89 -2.89 -9.03
CA ALA A 462 4.51 -4.17 -8.65
C ALA A 462 4.68 -4.34 -7.13
N PHE A 463 4.90 -3.24 -6.39
CA PHE A 463 4.94 -3.30 -4.94
C PHE A 463 3.62 -3.84 -4.35
N CYS A 464 2.47 -3.57 -5.00
CA CYS A 464 1.17 -4.12 -4.63
C CYS A 464 0.90 -5.46 -5.31
N HIS A 465 1.10 -5.56 -6.61
CA HIS A 465 0.60 -6.67 -7.43
C HIS A 465 1.64 -7.74 -7.77
N GLY A 466 2.86 -7.65 -7.24
CA GLY A 466 3.97 -8.52 -7.61
C GLY A 466 4.63 -8.08 -8.93
N LEU A 467 5.90 -8.42 -9.14
CA LEU A 467 6.62 -8.09 -10.38
C LEU A 467 6.05 -8.84 -11.59
N ASN A 468 5.45 -10.01 -11.37
CA ASN A 468 4.82 -10.82 -12.40
C ASN A 468 3.29 -10.69 -12.38
N GLY A 469 2.74 -9.63 -11.75
CA GLY A 469 1.29 -9.38 -11.66
C GLY A 469 0.51 -10.50 -11.00
N GLU A 470 1.19 -11.39 -10.30
CA GLU A 470 0.66 -12.57 -9.64
C GLU A 470 -0.22 -12.22 -8.45
N GLY A 471 -0.29 -10.94 -8.07
CA GLY A 471 -1.00 -10.48 -6.89
C GLY A 471 -0.23 -10.85 -5.63
N ARG A 472 -0.91 -10.73 -4.50
CA ARG A 472 -0.36 -11.13 -3.22
C ARG A 472 -1.42 -11.74 -2.32
N TYR A 473 -1.05 -12.85 -1.70
CA TYR A 473 -1.92 -13.70 -0.93
C TYR A 473 -1.40 -13.84 0.49
N GLY A 474 -2.29 -13.75 1.48
CA GLY A 474 -1.94 -13.95 2.88
C GLY A 474 -2.06 -15.43 3.26
N SER A 475 -3.22 -16.00 2.95
CA SER A 475 -3.51 -17.43 2.97
C SER A 475 -4.03 -17.80 1.58
N ASN A 476 -5.19 -18.47 1.50
CA ASN A 476 -5.81 -18.78 0.22
C ASN A 476 -6.52 -17.58 -0.45
N THR A 477 -6.60 -16.43 0.21
CA THR A 477 -7.25 -15.19 -0.27
C THR A 477 -6.21 -14.10 -0.57
N TYR A 478 -6.45 -13.31 -1.62
CA TYR A 478 -5.60 -12.17 -1.95
C TYR A 478 -5.85 -11.00 -1.00
N TYR A 479 -4.81 -10.21 -0.73
CA TYR A 479 -4.97 -8.83 -0.26
C TYR A 479 -4.63 -7.82 -1.36
N ARG A 480 -3.88 -8.24 -2.39
CA ARG A 480 -3.77 -7.54 -3.67
C ARG A 480 -4.06 -8.53 -4.81
N PRO A 481 -5.06 -8.27 -5.66
CA PRO A 481 -5.47 -9.26 -6.64
C PRO A 481 -4.40 -9.45 -7.72
N ALA A 482 -4.37 -10.64 -8.31
CA ALA A 482 -3.60 -10.89 -9.52
C ALA A 482 -4.21 -10.13 -10.70
N LEU A 483 -3.36 -9.50 -11.50
CA LEU A 483 -3.77 -8.69 -12.66
C LEU A 483 -3.81 -9.50 -13.96
N TRP A 484 -3.09 -10.62 -13.98
CA TRP A 484 -3.04 -11.59 -15.05
C TRP A 484 -2.66 -12.97 -14.49
N GLY A 485 -2.46 -13.96 -15.37
CA GLY A 485 -2.26 -15.35 -15.00
C GLY A 485 -3.56 -16.07 -14.64
N ASN A 486 -3.43 -17.32 -14.17
CA ASN A 486 -4.57 -18.21 -13.91
C ASN A 486 -5.51 -17.71 -12.82
N GLN A 487 -5.00 -16.90 -11.88
CA GLN A 487 -5.77 -16.33 -10.77
C GLN A 487 -6.34 -14.94 -11.09
N SER A 488 -6.56 -14.62 -12.37
CA SER A 488 -7.13 -13.33 -12.78
C SER A 488 -8.37 -13.51 -13.66
N PHE A 489 -8.96 -12.40 -14.06
CA PHE A 489 -10.10 -12.36 -14.96
C PHE A 489 -9.71 -12.84 -16.37
N ASN A 490 -10.65 -13.46 -17.07
CA ASN A 490 -10.42 -14.00 -18.41
C ASN A 490 -10.55 -12.94 -19.52
N ARG A 491 -10.22 -13.30 -20.76
CA ARG A 491 -10.23 -12.41 -21.94
C ARG A 491 -11.61 -11.84 -22.29
N LEU A 492 -12.71 -12.46 -21.83
CA LEU A 492 -14.07 -11.98 -22.08
C LEU A 492 -14.56 -10.95 -21.05
N ALA A 493 -13.78 -10.69 -20.00
CA ALA A 493 -14.12 -9.67 -19.00
C ALA A 493 -14.03 -8.26 -19.59
N GLY A 494 -14.92 -7.36 -19.15
CA GLY A 494 -14.92 -5.97 -19.63
C GLY A 494 -13.60 -5.25 -19.35
N LEU A 495 -12.93 -5.56 -18.22
CA LEU A 495 -11.61 -5.02 -17.87
C LEU A 495 -10.45 -5.63 -18.65
N ALA A 496 -10.67 -6.68 -19.45
CA ALA A 496 -9.66 -7.17 -20.39
C ALA A 496 -9.55 -6.27 -21.62
N GLN A 497 -10.53 -5.41 -21.87
CA GLN A 497 -10.47 -4.44 -22.96
C GLN A 497 -9.56 -3.27 -22.57
N THR A 498 -8.54 -2.99 -23.39
CA THR A 498 -7.50 -1.98 -23.11
C THR A 498 -8.08 -0.61 -22.75
N GLU A 499 -9.11 -0.15 -23.47
CA GLU A 499 -9.76 1.14 -23.19
C GLU A 499 -10.43 1.17 -21.83
N THR A 500 -11.19 0.13 -21.49
CA THR A 500 -11.85 0.00 -20.19
C THR A 500 -10.82 -0.06 -19.07
N LEU A 501 -9.75 -0.81 -19.27
CA LEU A 501 -8.65 -0.92 -18.33
C LEU A 501 -7.95 0.42 -18.12
N ALA A 502 -7.64 1.17 -19.19
CA ALA A 502 -7.01 2.49 -19.08
C ALA A 502 -7.89 3.46 -18.26
N LYS A 503 -9.21 3.48 -18.50
CA LYS A 503 -10.16 4.30 -17.73
C LYS A 503 -10.20 3.92 -16.25
N PHE A 504 -10.21 2.62 -15.95
CA PHE A 504 -10.13 2.11 -14.59
C PHE A 504 -8.82 2.52 -13.92
N LEU A 505 -7.68 2.29 -14.59
CA LEU A 505 -6.35 2.61 -14.07
C LEU A 505 -6.23 4.11 -13.75
N LYS A 506 -6.61 4.99 -14.68
CA LYS A 506 -6.55 6.45 -14.48
C LYS A 506 -7.32 6.90 -13.24
N SER A 507 -8.53 6.38 -13.08
CA SER A 507 -9.49 6.88 -12.09
C SER A 507 -9.28 6.26 -10.71
N ASN A 508 -8.76 5.04 -10.65
CA ASN A 508 -8.80 4.21 -9.46
C ASN A 508 -7.45 3.66 -9.03
N MET A 509 -6.42 3.74 -9.88
CA MET A 509 -5.08 3.23 -9.57
C MET A 509 -4.01 4.34 -9.61
N PRO A 510 -2.94 4.23 -8.78
CA PRO A 510 -2.79 3.30 -7.65
C PRO A 510 -3.92 3.47 -6.61
N TYR A 511 -4.33 2.37 -5.95
CA TYR A 511 -5.54 2.33 -5.13
C TYR A 511 -5.55 3.41 -4.03
N GLN A 512 -6.65 4.17 -3.88
CA GLN A 512 -6.79 5.43 -3.09
C GLN A 512 -6.06 6.68 -3.62
N PHE A 513 -5.24 6.54 -4.67
CA PHE A 513 -4.47 7.61 -5.29
C PHE A 513 -4.88 7.82 -6.76
N GLY A 514 -6.17 7.56 -7.07
CA GLY A 514 -6.75 7.81 -8.39
C GLY A 514 -6.45 9.23 -8.89
N GLY A 515 -6.11 9.33 -10.17
CA GLY A 515 -5.62 10.57 -10.79
C GLY A 515 -4.11 10.80 -10.68
N ASN A 516 -3.36 9.91 -10.04
CA ASN A 516 -1.89 9.94 -10.05
C ASN A 516 -1.29 9.67 -11.44
N LEU A 517 -1.96 8.84 -12.24
CA LEU A 517 -1.54 8.53 -13.60
C LEU A 517 -1.97 9.63 -14.56
N THR A 518 -1.13 9.99 -15.52
CA THR A 518 -1.58 10.75 -16.69
C THR A 518 -2.45 9.87 -17.61
N ASP A 519 -3.15 10.47 -18.57
CA ASP A 519 -3.94 9.68 -19.52
C ASP A 519 -3.02 8.78 -20.36
N GLN A 520 -1.87 9.29 -20.81
CA GLN A 520 -0.86 8.52 -21.54
C GLN A 520 -0.32 7.35 -20.69
N GLU A 521 0.05 7.61 -19.43
CA GLU A 521 0.51 6.55 -18.50
C GLU A 521 -0.52 5.45 -18.32
N ALA A 522 -1.82 5.80 -18.25
CA ALA A 522 -2.89 4.82 -18.12
C ALA A 522 -3.01 3.95 -19.38
N TRP A 523 -2.83 4.51 -20.58
CA TRP A 523 -2.82 3.76 -21.84
C TRP A 523 -1.59 2.88 -22.00
N ASP A 524 -0.41 3.37 -21.64
CA ASP A 524 0.84 2.62 -21.65
C ASP A 524 0.73 1.40 -20.72
N LEU A 525 0.29 1.62 -19.48
CA LEU A 525 0.10 0.57 -18.48
C LEU A 525 -0.98 -0.43 -18.89
N ALA A 526 -2.12 0.03 -19.43
CA ALA A 526 -3.15 -0.87 -19.95
C ALA A 526 -2.63 -1.74 -21.10
N SER A 527 -1.83 -1.17 -22.00
CA SER A 527 -1.23 -1.89 -23.12
C SER A 527 -0.22 -2.95 -22.67
N PHE A 528 0.52 -2.68 -21.59
CA PHE A 528 1.40 -3.67 -20.97
C PHE A 528 0.62 -4.81 -20.32
N ILE A 529 -0.41 -4.51 -19.51
CA ILE A 529 -1.21 -5.51 -18.79
C ILE A 529 -2.03 -6.38 -19.75
N ASP A 530 -2.54 -5.82 -20.84
CA ASP A 530 -3.31 -6.55 -21.85
C ASP A 530 -2.48 -7.62 -22.58
N ARG A 531 -1.18 -7.38 -22.76
CA ARG A 531 -0.27 -8.35 -23.39
C ARG A 531 0.09 -9.55 -22.51
N GLN A 532 -0.27 -9.51 -21.22
CA GLN A 532 0.06 -10.58 -20.28
C GLN A 532 -0.86 -11.80 -20.44
N PRO A 533 -0.35 -13.02 -20.16
CA PRO A 533 -1.15 -14.24 -20.29
C PRO A 533 -2.30 -14.26 -19.28
N ARG A 534 -3.49 -14.71 -19.70
CA ARG A 534 -4.68 -14.89 -18.85
C ARG A 534 -5.62 -15.95 -19.48
N PRO A 535 -6.58 -16.50 -18.73
CA PRO A 535 -7.54 -17.47 -19.28
C PRO A 535 -8.31 -16.90 -20.48
N GLN A 536 -8.56 -17.73 -21.50
CA GLN A 536 -9.16 -17.28 -22.78
C GLN A 536 -10.68 -17.16 -22.72
N GLY A 537 -11.34 -17.89 -21.84
CA GLY A 537 -12.79 -17.90 -21.68
C GLY A 537 -13.19 -18.38 -20.30
N PRO A 538 -14.51 -18.55 -20.04
CA PRO A 538 -15.03 -18.98 -18.75
C PRO A 538 -14.48 -20.35 -18.35
N TYR A 539 -14.42 -20.57 -17.04
CA TYR A 539 -14.01 -21.86 -16.50
C TYR A 539 -14.95 -22.98 -16.99
N GLN A 540 -14.35 -24.05 -17.50
CA GLN A 540 -15.06 -25.27 -17.87
C GLN A 540 -14.78 -26.32 -16.80
N LYS A 541 -15.83 -27.01 -16.33
CA LYS A 541 -15.66 -28.14 -15.42
C LYS A 541 -14.84 -29.22 -16.15
N PRO A 542 -13.79 -29.77 -15.52
CA PRO A 542 -12.99 -30.82 -16.12
C PRO A 542 -13.79 -32.10 -16.38
#